data_AF-A0A838RTA5-F1
#
_entry.id   AF-A0A838RTA5-F1
#
_cell.length_a   1.000
_cell.length_b   1.000
_cell.length_c   1.000
_cell.angle_alpha   90.00
_cell.angle_beta   90.00
_cell.angle_gamma   90.00
#
_symmetry.space_group_name_H-M   'P 1'
#
loop_
_entity.id
_entity.type
_entity.pdbx_description
1 polymer ?
#
loop_
_entity_poly.entity_id
_entity_poly.type
_entity_poly.pdbx_seq_one_letter_code
_entity_poly.pdbx_strand_id
1 'polypeptide(L)'
;MNSFYPISRQVLSDTVIAGLIGKEKLAENKVKKILSESEIDSLKSDISKVSVAEISTYMQNVLLRDTDQMSMAHALEVRVPFLDYTLVEYVLGVPDKFKSVASPKKLLVDAIGDLLPSEIVNRPKMGFTFPWKQWMKSELKSFCEIRLQSLSKRKCFNETGIMNLWTSFLKDDPRVTWSRIWFLVVLENWLHENQIED
;
A
#
# COMPACT_ATOMS: atom_id res chain seq x y z
N MET A 1 6.85 -17.38 5.23
CA MET A 1 5.97 -16.19 5.28
C MET A 1 6.71 -14.89 5.59
N ASN A 2 7.55 -14.87 6.64
CA ASN A 2 8.31 -13.69 7.07
C ASN A 2 9.25 -13.09 6.02
N SER A 3 9.65 -13.87 5.01
CA SER A 3 10.41 -13.38 3.85
C SER A 3 9.52 -12.81 2.75
N PHE A 4 8.35 -13.40 2.49
CA PHE A 4 7.52 -13.08 1.33
C PHE A 4 6.60 -11.88 1.56
N TYR A 5 5.94 -11.80 2.71
CA TYR A 5 4.98 -10.73 3.01
C TYR A 5 5.62 -9.32 2.96
N PRO A 6 6.79 -9.08 3.56
CA PRO A 6 7.44 -7.76 3.45
C PRO A 6 7.76 -7.38 2.01
N ILE A 7 8.11 -8.35 1.16
CA ILE A 7 8.40 -8.13 -0.26
C ILE A 7 7.12 -7.84 -1.04
N SER A 8 6.03 -8.58 -0.79
CA SER A 8 4.75 -8.36 -1.49
C SER A 8 4.14 -6.99 -1.19
N ARG A 9 4.52 -6.37 -0.07
CA ARG A 9 4.11 -5.03 0.34
C ARG A 9 5.08 -3.92 -0.10
N GLN A 10 6.20 -4.24 -0.75
CA GLN A 10 7.09 -3.23 -1.33
C GLN A 10 6.45 -2.61 -2.58
N VAL A 11 6.52 -1.28 -2.68
CA VAL A 11 6.12 -0.57 -3.89
C VAL A 11 7.28 -0.52 -4.90
N LEU A 12 8.48 -0.25 -4.39
CA LEU A 12 9.74 -0.25 -5.12
C LEU A 12 10.57 -1.43 -4.64
N SER A 13 11.09 -2.23 -5.58
CA SER A 13 12.02 -3.29 -5.23
C SER A 13 13.38 -2.71 -4.87
N ASP A 14 14.16 -3.48 -4.12
CA ASP A 14 15.51 -3.09 -3.69
C ASP A 14 16.39 -2.70 -4.89
N THR A 15 16.30 -3.41 -6.02
CA THR A 15 17.04 -3.07 -7.25
C THR A 15 16.63 -1.69 -7.80
N VAL A 16 15.34 -1.36 -7.76
CA VAL A 16 14.87 -0.04 -8.23
C VAL A 16 15.33 1.04 -7.27
N ILE A 17 15.24 0.82 -5.96
CA ILE A 17 15.72 1.79 -4.95
C ILE A 17 17.22 2.03 -5.13
N ALA A 18 18.01 0.97 -5.28
CA ALA A 18 19.45 1.08 -5.52
C ALA A 18 19.76 1.92 -6.76
N GLY A 19 19.01 1.71 -7.85
CA GLY A 19 19.12 2.53 -9.07
C GLY A 19 18.69 3.98 -8.88
N LEU A 20 17.76 4.28 -7.97
CA LEU A 20 17.30 5.63 -7.66
C LEU A 20 18.24 6.41 -6.73
N ILE A 21 18.99 5.75 -5.84
CA ILE A 21 19.87 6.43 -4.87
C ILE A 21 21.36 6.18 -5.09
N GLY A 22 21.73 5.32 -6.05
CA GLY A 22 23.12 4.98 -6.34
C GLY A 22 23.83 4.21 -5.23
N LYS A 23 23.11 3.47 -4.38
CA LYS A 23 23.67 2.67 -3.27
C LYS A 23 23.23 1.23 -3.36
N GLU A 24 24.17 0.30 -3.20
CA GLU A 24 23.87 -1.14 -3.19
C GLU A 24 23.34 -1.63 -1.83
N LYS A 25 23.85 -1.06 -0.72
CA LYS A 25 23.42 -1.44 0.63
C LYS A 25 22.24 -0.58 1.06
N LEU A 26 21.06 -1.18 1.11
CA LEU A 26 19.82 -0.55 1.56
C LEU A 26 19.58 -0.75 3.06
N ALA A 27 18.76 0.13 3.64
CA ALA A 27 18.26 -0.04 4.99
C ALA A 27 17.35 -1.28 5.09
N GLU A 28 17.25 -1.84 6.29
CA GLU A 28 16.35 -2.97 6.54
C GLU A 28 14.88 -2.59 6.28
N ASN A 29 14.14 -3.53 5.69
CA ASN A 29 12.71 -3.39 5.46
C ASN A 29 11.96 -3.27 6.80
N LYS A 30 11.34 -2.11 7.07
CA LYS A 30 10.61 -1.86 8.31
C LYS A 30 9.45 -2.84 8.56
N VAL A 31 8.77 -3.31 7.51
CA VAL A 31 7.71 -4.33 7.64
C VAL A 31 8.30 -5.63 8.17
N LYS A 32 9.48 -6.03 7.67
CA LYS A 32 10.18 -7.21 8.18
C LYS A 32 10.52 -7.06 9.66
N LYS A 33 11.02 -5.88 10.07
CA LYS A 33 11.32 -5.59 11.47
C LYS A 33 10.07 -5.68 12.37
N ILE A 34 8.98 -5.01 11.99
CA ILE A 34 7.70 -5.06 12.73
C ILE A 34 7.22 -6.51 12.92
N LEU A 35 7.27 -7.32 11.86
CA LEU A 35 6.85 -8.72 11.95
C LEU A 35 7.79 -9.57 12.80
N SER A 36 9.10 -9.31 12.79
CA SER A 36 10.06 -10.04 13.63
C SER A 36 9.92 -9.74 15.12
N GLU A 37 9.40 -8.57 15.47
CA GLU A 37 9.11 -8.15 16.85
C GLU A 37 7.73 -8.66 17.33
N SER A 38 6.94 -9.26 16.44
CA SER A 38 5.61 -9.79 16.75
C SER A 38 5.64 -11.30 17.04
N GLU A 39 4.68 -11.80 17.80
CA GLU A 39 4.51 -13.24 18.06
C GLU A 39 3.83 -13.99 16.88
N ILE A 40 3.86 -13.43 15.67
CA ILE A 40 3.19 -13.97 14.48
C ILE A 40 3.63 -15.39 14.14
N ASP A 41 4.87 -15.76 14.45
CA ASP A 41 5.40 -17.09 14.18
C ASP A 41 4.80 -18.19 15.06
N SER A 42 4.24 -17.82 16.21
CA SER A 42 3.52 -18.76 17.10
C SER A 42 2.21 -19.26 16.48
N LEU A 43 1.66 -18.54 15.49
CA LEU A 43 0.44 -18.93 14.81
C LEU A 43 0.71 -20.14 13.92
N LYS A 44 -0.17 -21.15 13.96
CA LYS A 44 -0.09 -22.32 13.07
C LYS A 44 -0.66 -22.01 11.68
N SER A 45 -1.60 -21.08 11.62
CA SER A 45 -2.38 -20.60 10.47
C SER A 45 -1.64 -19.65 9.50
N ASP A 46 -1.37 -19.99 8.23
CA ASP A 46 -0.81 -19.01 7.27
C ASP A 46 -1.79 -17.86 7.00
N ILE A 47 -3.10 -18.10 6.94
CA ILE A 47 -4.10 -17.03 6.77
C ILE A 47 -4.16 -16.14 8.02
N SER A 48 -4.11 -16.74 9.21
CA SER A 48 -4.04 -15.98 10.46
C SER A 48 -2.79 -15.12 10.54
N LYS A 49 -1.63 -15.64 10.10
CA LYS A 49 -0.41 -14.83 9.96
C LYS A 49 -0.60 -13.67 8.97
N VAL A 50 -1.21 -13.91 7.79
CA VAL A 50 -1.48 -12.81 6.83
C VAL A 50 -2.33 -11.76 7.53
N SER A 51 -3.39 -12.18 8.21
CA SER A 51 -4.35 -11.27 8.86
C SER A 51 -3.68 -10.38 9.89
N VAL A 52 -2.85 -10.96 10.77
CA VAL A 52 -2.08 -10.20 11.77
C VAL A 52 -1.07 -9.26 11.10
N ALA A 53 -0.38 -9.73 10.06
CA ALA A 53 0.56 -8.89 9.31
C ALA A 53 -0.16 -7.71 8.63
N GLU A 54 -1.32 -7.93 8.00
CA GLU A 54 -2.14 -6.89 7.39
C GLU A 54 -2.61 -5.85 8.41
N ILE A 55 -3.13 -6.29 9.55
CA ILE A 55 -3.62 -5.42 10.63
C ILE A 55 -2.48 -4.53 11.15
N SER A 56 -1.35 -5.13 11.53
CA SER A 56 -0.21 -4.45 12.16
C SER A 56 0.64 -3.61 11.21
N THR A 57 0.51 -3.81 9.89
CA THR A 57 1.35 -3.12 8.91
C THR A 57 0.50 -2.26 7.97
N TYR A 58 -0.16 -2.86 6.97
CA TYR A 58 -0.82 -2.13 5.91
C TYR A 58 -2.09 -1.39 6.39
N MET A 59 -2.95 -2.07 7.14
CA MET A 59 -4.21 -1.49 7.60
C MET A 59 -3.98 -0.31 8.53
N GLN A 60 -3.18 -0.50 9.58
CA GLN A 60 -2.88 0.55 10.56
C GLN A 60 -2.14 1.73 9.94
N ASN A 61 -1.07 1.48 9.18
CA ASN A 61 -0.16 2.55 8.73
C ASN A 61 -0.57 3.20 7.40
N VAL A 62 -1.52 2.61 6.66
CA VAL A 62 -2.01 3.14 5.38
C VAL A 62 -3.52 3.35 5.43
N LEU A 63 -4.32 2.28 5.54
CA LEU A 63 -5.78 2.40 5.38
C LEU A 63 -6.43 3.29 6.44
N LEU A 64 -6.12 3.06 7.73
CA LEU A 64 -6.71 3.81 8.83
C LEU A 64 -6.19 5.24 8.89
N ARG A 65 -4.86 5.41 8.77
CA ARG A 65 -4.24 6.73 8.70
C ARG A 65 -4.82 7.58 7.57
N ASP A 66 -4.87 7.05 6.35
CA ASP A 66 -5.30 7.82 5.18
C ASP A 66 -6.79 8.16 5.26
N THR A 67 -7.61 7.23 5.75
CA THR A 67 -9.05 7.47 5.96
C THR A 67 -9.27 8.59 6.97
N ASP A 68 -8.60 8.52 8.12
CA ASP A 68 -8.73 9.52 9.19
C ASP A 68 -8.21 10.89 8.76
N GLN A 69 -7.01 10.95 8.17
CA GLN A 69 -6.44 12.22 7.69
C GLN A 69 -7.32 12.90 6.65
N MET A 70 -7.85 12.16 5.68
CA MET A 70 -8.69 12.72 4.62
C MET A 70 -10.07 13.13 5.12
N SER A 71 -10.67 12.36 6.04
CA SER A 71 -11.98 12.68 6.59
C SER A 71 -11.93 13.86 7.56
N MET A 72 -10.95 13.88 8.46
CA MET A 72 -10.80 14.93 9.47
C MET A 72 -10.38 16.27 8.87
N ALA A 73 -9.69 16.27 7.72
CA ALA A 73 -9.47 17.49 6.92
C ALA A 73 -10.78 18.18 6.50
N HIS A 74 -11.91 17.47 6.53
CA HIS A 74 -13.24 17.97 6.21
C HIS A 74 -14.22 17.87 7.39
N ALA A 75 -13.70 17.73 8.62
CA ALA A 75 -14.48 17.55 9.85
C ALA A 75 -15.48 16.37 9.80
N LEU A 76 -15.14 15.31 9.07
CA LEU A 76 -15.94 14.09 8.97
C LEU A 76 -15.32 12.97 9.82
N GLU A 77 -16.13 12.39 10.69
CA GLU A 77 -15.75 11.21 11.48
C GLU A 77 -16.17 9.92 10.72
N VAL A 78 -15.19 9.16 10.23
CA VAL A 78 -15.44 7.86 9.59
C VAL A 78 -15.36 6.74 10.63
N ARG A 79 -16.42 5.93 10.74
CA ARG A 79 -16.43 4.74 11.58
C ARG A 79 -16.08 3.49 10.76
N VAL A 80 -15.38 2.55 11.40
CA VAL A 80 -14.91 1.29 10.78
C VAL A 80 -15.46 0.07 11.54
N PRO A 81 -16.76 -0.27 11.40
CA PRO A 81 -17.41 -1.31 12.23
C PRO A 81 -16.75 -2.68 12.18
N PHE A 82 -16.10 -3.03 11.07
CA PHE A 82 -15.39 -4.30 10.92
C PHE A 82 -14.12 -4.42 11.78
N LEU A 83 -13.68 -3.32 12.41
CA LEU A 83 -12.56 -3.30 13.36
C LEU A 83 -13.01 -3.18 14.81
N ASP A 84 -14.27 -3.48 15.11
CA ASP A 84 -14.66 -3.75 16.48
C ASP A 84 -13.80 -4.88 17.06
N TYR A 85 -13.23 -4.66 18.25
CA TYR A 85 -12.26 -5.59 18.83
C TYR A 85 -12.90 -6.95 19.10
N THR A 86 -14.17 -6.99 19.51
CA THR A 86 -14.90 -8.24 19.76
C THR A 86 -15.04 -9.06 18.47
N LEU A 87 -15.37 -8.39 17.36
CA LEU A 87 -15.46 -9.04 16.06
C LEU A 87 -14.09 -9.55 15.57
N VAL A 88 -13.05 -8.73 15.71
CA VAL A 88 -11.69 -9.08 15.28
C VAL A 88 -11.16 -10.27 16.08
N GLU A 89 -11.29 -10.24 17.42
CA GLU A 89 -10.89 -11.35 18.29
C GLU A 89 -11.62 -12.64 17.94
N TYR A 90 -12.95 -12.56 17.72
CA TYR A 90 -13.75 -13.70 17.31
C TYR A 90 -13.24 -14.31 15.99
N VAL A 91 -13.10 -13.48 14.94
CA VAL A 91 -12.70 -13.96 13.60
C VAL A 91 -11.26 -14.49 13.59
N LEU A 92 -10.36 -13.90 14.37
CA LEU A 92 -9.00 -14.43 14.53
C LEU A 92 -9.00 -15.79 15.23
N GLY A 93 -9.92 -16.03 16.17
CA GLY A 93 -10.14 -17.32 16.82
C GLY A 93 -10.79 -18.40 15.94
N VAL A 94 -11.46 -18.04 14.85
CA VAL A 94 -12.09 -19.00 13.93
C VAL A 94 -11.00 -19.84 13.23
N PRO A 95 -11.10 -21.19 13.21
CA PRO A 95 -10.15 -22.05 12.52
C PRO A 95 -10.02 -21.72 11.02
N ASP A 96 -8.78 -21.66 10.51
CA ASP A 96 -8.48 -21.22 9.14
C ASP A 96 -9.14 -22.07 8.05
N LYS A 97 -9.51 -23.33 8.32
CA LYS A 97 -10.30 -24.16 7.39
C LYS A 97 -11.65 -23.55 7.01
N PHE A 98 -12.20 -22.67 7.86
CA PHE A 98 -13.44 -21.94 7.59
C PHE A 98 -13.18 -20.57 6.92
N LYS A 99 -11.95 -20.04 7.03
CA LYS A 99 -11.51 -18.79 6.41
C LYS A 99 -10.96 -19.02 4.99
N SER A 100 -10.32 -20.17 4.76
CA SER A 100 -9.74 -20.61 3.50
C SER A 100 -10.79 -21.32 2.64
N VAL A 101 -11.48 -20.56 1.80
CA VAL A 101 -12.54 -21.08 0.94
C VAL A 101 -12.45 -20.47 -0.44
N ALA A 102 -12.98 -21.20 -1.43
CA ALA A 102 -12.88 -20.84 -2.85
C ALA A 102 -13.47 -19.46 -3.19
N SER A 103 -14.33 -18.90 -2.33
CA SER A 103 -14.93 -17.59 -2.53
C SER A 103 -14.41 -16.57 -1.50
N PRO A 104 -14.02 -15.35 -1.94
CA PRO A 104 -13.62 -14.27 -1.03
C PRO A 104 -14.73 -13.95 -0.01
N LYS A 105 -14.35 -13.71 1.25
CA LYS A 105 -15.25 -13.23 2.31
C LYS A 105 -16.45 -14.14 2.59
N LYS A 106 -16.37 -15.44 2.28
CA LYS A 106 -17.49 -16.38 2.47
C LYS A 106 -18.08 -16.39 3.87
N LEU A 107 -17.27 -16.31 4.94
CA LEU A 107 -17.79 -16.21 6.31
C LEU A 107 -18.72 -15.00 6.51
N LEU A 108 -18.37 -13.86 5.92
CA LEU A 108 -19.19 -12.66 5.98
C LEU A 108 -20.49 -12.83 5.19
N VAL A 109 -20.41 -13.41 3.99
CA VAL A 109 -21.58 -13.68 3.15
C VAL A 109 -22.53 -14.65 3.85
N ASP A 110 -22.02 -15.77 4.37
CA ASP A 110 -22.81 -16.79 5.04
C ASP A 110 -23.46 -16.25 6.33
N ALA A 111 -22.80 -15.35 7.07
CA ALA A 111 -23.34 -14.71 8.28
C ALA A 111 -24.47 -13.71 7.99
N ILE A 112 -24.45 -13.08 6.81
CA ILE A 112 -25.47 -12.11 6.39
C ILE A 112 -26.68 -12.82 5.77
N GLY A 113 -26.47 -14.00 5.16
CA GLY A 113 -27.54 -14.80 4.55
C GLY A 113 -28.30 -14.01 3.47
N ASP A 114 -29.63 -14.03 3.57
CA ASP A 114 -30.52 -13.46 2.56
C ASP A 114 -30.77 -11.94 2.74
N LEU A 115 -30.05 -11.27 3.64
CA LEU A 115 -30.20 -9.82 3.85
C LEU A 115 -29.62 -8.99 2.67
N LEU A 116 -28.76 -9.57 1.84
CA LEU A 116 -28.20 -8.92 0.66
C LEU A 116 -28.73 -9.57 -0.63
N PRO A 117 -29.08 -8.77 -1.66
CA PRO A 117 -29.44 -9.30 -2.97
C PRO A 117 -28.32 -10.19 -3.55
N SER A 118 -28.71 -11.24 -4.27
CA SER A 118 -27.77 -12.18 -4.90
C SER A 118 -26.79 -11.49 -5.87
N GLU A 119 -27.23 -10.41 -6.51
CA GLU A 119 -26.38 -9.58 -7.37
C GLU A 119 -25.24 -8.88 -6.62
N ILE A 120 -25.43 -8.53 -5.34
CA ILE A 120 -24.40 -7.92 -4.50
C ILE A 120 -23.41 -8.98 -4.02
N VAL A 121 -23.93 -10.13 -3.59
CA VAL A 121 -23.11 -11.27 -3.11
C VAL A 121 -22.20 -11.80 -4.21
N ASN A 122 -22.70 -11.90 -5.44
CA ASN A 122 -21.96 -12.44 -6.58
C ASN A 122 -21.23 -11.38 -7.41
N ARG A 123 -21.23 -10.12 -6.96
CA ARG A 123 -20.57 -9.02 -7.68
C ARG A 123 -19.06 -9.26 -7.77
N PRO A 124 -18.44 -9.13 -8.96
CA PRO A 124 -16.99 -9.20 -9.10
C PRO A 124 -16.28 -8.16 -8.23
N LYS A 125 -15.14 -8.54 -7.65
CA LYS A 125 -14.32 -7.62 -6.85
C LYS A 125 -13.91 -6.40 -7.68
N MET A 126 -14.31 -5.22 -7.22
CA MET A 126 -13.93 -3.95 -7.81
C MET A 126 -12.97 -3.23 -6.87
N GLY A 127 -11.82 -2.80 -7.40
CA GLY A 127 -10.89 -1.97 -6.66
C GLY A 127 -11.37 -0.52 -6.57
N PHE A 128 -10.96 0.18 -5.52
CA PHE A 128 -11.11 1.63 -5.43
C PHE A 128 -9.85 2.28 -6.02
N THR A 129 -9.83 2.50 -7.33
CA THR A 129 -8.67 3.09 -8.01
C THR A 129 -9.08 4.34 -8.77
N PHE A 130 -8.39 5.44 -8.52
CA PHE A 130 -8.47 6.63 -9.35
C PHE A 130 -7.69 6.44 -10.65
N PRO A 131 -8.00 7.21 -11.72
CA PRO A 131 -7.29 7.14 -12.99
C PRO A 131 -5.92 7.85 -12.93
N TRP A 132 -5.12 7.53 -11.90
CA TRP A 132 -3.80 8.12 -11.63
C TRP A 132 -2.90 8.13 -12.85
N LYS A 133 -2.87 7.02 -13.59
CA LYS A 133 -2.04 6.91 -14.79
C LYS A 133 -2.42 7.95 -15.84
N GLN A 134 -3.71 8.21 -16.04
CA GLN A 134 -4.20 9.23 -16.94
C GLN A 134 -3.82 10.60 -16.40
N TRP A 135 -4.22 10.93 -15.17
CA TRP A 135 -3.95 12.24 -14.58
C TRP A 135 -2.47 12.62 -14.58
N MET A 136 -1.58 11.70 -14.24
CA MET A 136 -0.13 11.93 -14.27
C MET A 136 0.43 12.15 -15.67
N LYS A 137 -0.27 11.71 -16.73
CA LYS A 137 0.09 11.94 -18.13
C LYS A 137 -0.60 13.15 -18.75
N SER A 138 -1.64 13.69 -18.11
CA SER A 138 -2.39 14.86 -18.54
C SER A 138 -2.32 15.98 -17.50
N GLU A 139 -3.35 16.14 -16.67
CA GLU A 139 -3.57 17.32 -15.83
C GLU A 139 -2.47 17.53 -14.77
N LEU A 140 -1.88 16.44 -14.27
CA LEU A 140 -0.81 16.47 -13.27
C LEU A 140 0.59 16.36 -13.90
N LYS A 141 0.70 16.23 -15.22
CA LYS A 141 1.99 15.94 -15.88
C LYS A 141 3.05 16.97 -15.55
N SER A 142 2.73 18.25 -15.71
CA SER A 142 3.67 19.35 -15.43
C SER A 142 4.10 19.37 -13.96
N PHE A 143 3.18 19.12 -13.04
CA PHE A 143 3.49 19.03 -11.61
C PHE A 143 4.45 17.87 -11.32
N CYS A 144 4.17 16.68 -11.87
CA CYS A 144 5.06 15.52 -11.72
C CYS A 144 6.44 15.78 -12.32
N GLU A 145 6.52 16.38 -13.51
CA GLU A 145 7.79 16.69 -14.19
C GLU A 145 8.64 17.66 -13.36
N ILE A 146 8.06 18.75 -12.87
CA ILE A 146 8.77 19.75 -12.05
C ILE A 146 9.32 19.09 -10.79
N ARG A 147 8.51 18.30 -10.08
CA ARG A 147 8.94 17.63 -8.85
C ARG A 147 10.00 16.56 -9.13
N LEU A 148 9.84 15.74 -10.16
CA LEU A 148 10.85 14.72 -10.48
C LEU A 148 12.18 15.34 -10.93
N GLN A 149 12.16 16.44 -11.69
CA GLN A 149 13.37 17.19 -12.07
C GLN A 149 14.05 17.87 -10.88
N SER A 150 13.28 18.32 -9.88
CA SER A 150 13.83 18.85 -8.63
C SER A 150 14.49 17.75 -7.81
N LEU A 151 13.76 16.64 -7.62
CA LEU A 151 14.27 15.46 -6.90
C LEU A 151 15.54 14.89 -7.53
N SER A 152 15.62 14.87 -8.86
CA SER A 152 16.75 14.31 -9.60
C SER A 152 18.04 15.10 -9.42
N LYS A 153 17.96 16.38 -9.03
CA LYS A 153 19.11 17.25 -8.78
C LYS A 153 19.62 17.16 -7.35
N ARG A 154 18.90 16.48 -6.45
CA ARG A 154 19.33 16.31 -5.07
C ARG A 154 20.48 15.33 -4.95
N LYS A 155 21.46 15.62 -4.08
CA LYS A 155 22.70 14.82 -3.90
C LYS A 155 22.45 13.35 -3.55
N CYS A 156 21.34 13.06 -2.88
CA CYS A 156 20.99 11.72 -2.41
C CYS A 156 20.31 10.84 -3.47
N PHE A 157 20.05 11.37 -4.66
CA PHE A 157 19.39 10.66 -5.76
C PHE A 157 20.26 10.57 -7.01
N ASN A 158 20.01 9.51 -7.78
CA ASN A 158 20.59 9.30 -9.10
C ASN A 158 19.66 9.92 -10.15
N GLU A 159 20.13 11.00 -10.78
CA GLU A 159 19.38 11.74 -11.79
C GLU A 159 18.89 10.83 -12.93
N THR A 160 19.82 10.04 -13.51
CA THR A 160 19.53 9.10 -14.59
C THR A 160 18.49 8.07 -14.18
N GLY A 161 18.56 7.56 -12.96
CA GLY A 161 17.61 6.59 -12.40
C GLY A 161 16.18 7.15 -12.34
N ILE A 162 16.02 8.36 -11.81
CA ILE A 162 14.72 9.04 -11.71
C ILE A 162 14.15 9.33 -13.10
N MET A 163 14.95 9.94 -13.99
CA MET A 163 14.47 10.35 -15.31
C MET A 163 14.15 9.15 -16.21
N ASN A 164 14.88 8.04 -16.09
CA ASN A 164 14.55 6.79 -16.78
C ASN A 164 13.24 6.18 -16.29
N LEU A 165 12.98 6.23 -14.97
CA LEU A 165 11.73 5.74 -14.40
C LEU A 165 10.54 6.56 -14.91
N TRP A 166 10.67 7.90 -14.94
CA TRP A 166 9.66 8.79 -15.49
C TRP A 166 9.40 8.54 -16.98
N THR A 167 10.46 8.44 -17.78
CA THR A 167 10.36 8.18 -19.22
C THR A 167 9.71 6.83 -19.51
N SER A 168 10.05 5.79 -18.75
CA SER A 168 9.44 4.46 -18.87
C SER A 168 7.95 4.48 -18.55
N PHE A 169 7.55 5.24 -17.52
CA PHE A 169 6.14 5.43 -17.18
C PHE A 169 5.37 6.13 -18.30
N LEU A 170 5.93 7.21 -18.87
CA LEU A 170 5.33 7.93 -19.99
C LEU A 170 5.14 7.04 -21.22
N LYS A 171 6.08 6.11 -21.47
CA LYS A 171 6.04 5.12 -22.56
C LYS A 171 5.16 3.89 -22.29
N ASP A 172 4.39 3.89 -21.20
CA ASP A 172 3.49 2.78 -20.85
C ASP A 172 4.19 1.45 -20.55
N ASP A 173 5.42 1.49 -20.02
CA ASP A 173 6.11 0.27 -19.57
C ASP A 173 5.27 -0.44 -18.49
N PRO A 174 4.83 -1.69 -18.72
CA PRO A 174 3.97 -2.42 -17.77
C PRO A 174 4.66 -2.70 -16.44
N ARG A 175 5.99 -2.58 -16.37
CA ARG A 175 6.77 -2.76 -15.14
C ARG A 175 6.75 -1.53 -14.25
N VAL A 176 6.27 -0.37 -14.73
CA VAL A 176 6.25 0.89 -13.98
C VAL A 176 4.82 1.31 -13.68
N THR A 177 4.39 1.12 -12.44
CA THR A 177 3.06 1.54 -11.98
C THR A 177 3.05 3.02 -11.60
N TRP A 178 1.87 3.65 -11.66
CA TRP A 178 1.68 5.04 -11.25
C TRP A 178 2.16 5.31 -9.81
N SER A 179 1.96 4.35 -8.90
CA SER A 179 2.31 4.47 -7.50
C SER A 179 3.81 4.69 -7.29
N ARG A 180 4.66 4.01 -8.08
CA ARG A 180 6.11 4.16 -8.01
C ARG A 180 6.56 5.59 -8.31
N ILE A 181 5.93 6.23 -9.29
CA ILE A 181 6.22 7.63 -9.64
C ILE A 181 5.63 8.57 -8.59
N TRP A 182 4.37 8.33 -8.20
CA TRP A 182 3.66 9.22 -7.29
C TRP A 182 4.34 9.34 -5.92
N PHE A 183 4.92 8.26 -5.39
CA PHE A 183 5.69 8.33 -4.15
C PHE A 183 6.91 9.27 -4.24
N LEU A 184 7.61 9.29 -5.38
CA LEU A 184 8.74 10.19 -5.59
C LEU A 184 8.27 11.65 -5.71
N VAL A 185 7.17 11.88 -6.42
CA VAL A 185 6.56 13.22 -6.55
C VAL A 185 6.12 13.76 -5.20
N VAL A 186 5.42 12.95 -4.40
CA VAL A 186 4.97 13.33 -3.04
C VAL A 186 6.16 13.58 -2.12
N LEU A 187 7.20 12.73 -2.18
CA LEU A 187 8.41 12.91 -1.39
C LEU A 187 9.06 14.26 -1.70
N GLU A 188 9.28 14.58 -2.97
CA GLU A 188 9.86 15.88 -3.32
C GLU A 188 8.96 17.04 -2.92
N ASN A 189 7.65 16.92 -3.14
CA ASN A 189 6.72 17.98 -2.75
C ASN A 189 6.80 18.25 -1.25
N TRP A 190 6.85 17.19 -0.43
CA TRP A 190 6.99 17.30 1.01
C TRP A 190 8.34 17.93 1.41
N LEU A 191 9.45 17.51 0.80
CA LEU A 191 10.77 18.11 1.07
C LEU A 191 10.79 19.60 0.73
N HIS A 192 10.17 19.98 -0.40
CA HIS A 192 10.06 21.37 -0.84
C HIS A 192 9.19 22.21 0.11
N GLU A 193 8.00 21.73 0.48
CA GLU A 193 7.09 22.44 1.40
C GLU A 193 7.70 22.65 2.79
N ASN A 194 8.54 21.71 3.24
CA ASN A 194 9.22 21.77 4.54
C ASN A 194 10.63 22.36 4.47
N GLN A 195 11.03 22.93 3.32
CA GLN A 195 12.32 23.61 3.13
C GLN A 195 13.53 22.74 3.51
N ILE A 196 13.46 21.44 3.19
CA ILE A 196 14.55 20.50 3.47
C ILE A 196 15.57 20.58 2.34
N GLU A 197 16.73 21.11 2.67
CA GLU A 197 17.92 21.19 1.82
C GLU A 197 18.80 19.93 1.94
N ASP A 198 19.79 19.82 1.06
CA ASP A 198 20.68 18.65 0.88
C ASP A 198 21.94 18.63 1.74
#